data_AF-A0A4Q9LLL7-F1
#
_entry.id   AF-A0A4Q9LLL7-F1
#
_cell.length_a   1.000
_cell.length_b   1.000
_cell.length_c   1.000
_cell.angle_alpha   90.00
_cell.angle_beta   90.00
_cell.angle_gamma   90.00
#
_symmetry.space_group_name_H-M   'P 1'
#
loop_
_entity.id
_entity.type
_entity.pdbx_description
1 polymer ?
#
loop_
_entity_poly.entity_id
_entity_poly.type
_entity_poly.pdbx_seq_one_letter_code
_entity_poly.pdbx_strand_id
1 'polypeptide(L)'
;MFNYEKLLENHKFERNEDSITIELNIPEDFIYEISSINVIFTNCEVKLLCDEIPENIKENIYRFYKNDVFLFITFLEENLEVFLSGKIPKSDYNSQINTNNSNMSNIKENRNENNKNICKPAILLPDDYVYPINDIKSFNISYKADKKNIALLLAEKLNIKVLCNKCKKHYNIHSRLICDKCNEMLIYEYFSTLSDQFFGFIKLENCTFIAFNYNSYVINCLTCSKIYRTTEIGINTQFEFKCYGCYSFISLTLKDIQYKTYQKSLSSKIKVGVPLPENGTCIHYRKSFRWFRFPCCNKLFPCDICHDKETDHCNEMANKMVCGFCSKEQSVKNNCECGMTMKKSTAHWEGGKGTRNKVVMSKKDNKKYKK
;
A
#
# COMPACT_ATOMS: atom_id res chain seq x y z
N MET A 1 5.23 16.19 38.15
CA MET A 1 5.93 15.13 38.91
C MET A 1 5.42 13.81 38.33
N PHE A 2 6.20 13.19 37.45
CA PHE A 2 5.74 12.01 36.69
C PHE A 2 5.59 10.82 37.66
N ASN A 3 4.46 10.12 37.59
CA ASN A 3 4.16 9.01 38.49
C ASN A 3 4.74 7.72 37.87
N TYR A 4 6.05 7.51 38.03
CA TYR A 4 6.82 6.42 37.40
C TYR A 4 7.07 5.20 38.31
N GLU A 5 6.48 5.16 39.51
CA GLU A 5 6.74 4.10 40.50
C GLU A 5 6.40 2.68 39.99
N LYS A 6 5.47 2.56 39.03
CA LYS A 6 5.10 1.28 38.39
C LYS A 6 6.03 0.82 37.25
N LEU A 7 6.87 1.71 36.70
CA LEU A 7 7.84 1.36 35.63
C LEU A 7 9.10 0.70 36.18
N LEU A 8 9.36 0.85 37.48
CA LEU A 8 10.63 0.49 38.13
C LEU A 8 10.87 -1.03 38.25
N GLU A 9 9.87 -1.87 38.01
CA GLU A 9 9.98 -3.32 38.22
C GLU A 9 10.30 -4.12 36.95
N ASN A 10 9.97 -3.62 35.74
CA ASN A 10 9.94 -4.44 34.52
C ASN A 10 10.71 -3.89 33.31
N HIS A 11 11.28 -2.69 33.39
CA HIS A 11 11.94 -2.03 32.25
C HIS A 11 13.37 -1.59 32.59
N LYS A 12 14.29 -1.72 31.64
CA LYS A 12 15.62 -1.09 31.75
C LYS A 12 15.48 0.40 31.48
N PHE A 13 16.00 1.24 32.36
CA PHE A 13 15.98 2.69 32.20
C PHE A 13 17.30 3.34 32.62
N GLU A 14 17.61 4.47 31.98
CA GLU A 14 18.70 5.37 32.37
C GLU A 14 18.12 6.75 32.70
N ARG A 15 18.58 7.35 33.81
CA ARG A 15 18.12 8.66 34.26
C ARG A 15 19.25 9.69 34.20
N ASN A 16 18.99 10.79 33.50
CA ASN A 16 19.79 12.00 33.53
C ASN A 16 19.03 13.13 34.24
N GLU A 17 19.69 14.25 34.52
CA GLU A 17 19.11 15.36 35.31
C GLU A 17 17.79 15.89 34.72
N ASP A 18 17.65 15.90 33.39
CA ASP A 18 16.48 16.44 32.67
C ASP A 18 15.76 15.44 31.73
N SER A 19 16.20 14.18 31.70
CA SER A 19 15.62 13.17 30.80
C SER A 19 15.60 11.75 31.38
N ILE A 20 14.61 10.97 30.93
CA ILE A 20 14.47 9.56 31.25
C ILE A 20 14.50 8.78 29.94
N THR A 21 15.41 7.84 29.81
CA THR A 21 15.49 6.90 28.69
C THR A 21 14.95 5.55 29.13
N ILE A 22 13.95 5.02 28.42
CA ILE A 22 13.34 3.70 28.69
C ILE A 22 13.59 2.79 27.49
N GLU A 23 14.16 1.61 27.73
CA GLU A 23 14.29 0.55 26.72
C GLU A 23 12.99 -0.25 26.68
N LEU A 24 12.40 -0.36 25.48
CA LEU A 24 11.16 -1.11 25.29
C LEU A 24 11.42 -2.62 25.31
N ASN A 25 10.49 -3.37 25.92
CA ASN A 25 10.50 -4.82 25.87
C ASN A 25 9.96 -5.28 24.51
N ILE A 26 10.85 -5.81 23.68
CA ILE A 26 10.49 -6.36 22.37
C ILE A 26 10.07 -7.83 22.57
N PRO A 27 8.91 -8.27 22.03
CA PRO A 27 8.49 -9.68 22.12
C PRO A 27 9.51 -10.65 21.53
N GLU A 28 9.62 -11.87 22.08
CA GLU A 28 10.53 -12.90 21.52
C GLU A 28 10.10 -13.36 20.11
N ASP A 29 8.81 -13.29 19.79
CA ASP A 29 8.22 -13.65 18.48
C ASP A 29 8.20 -12.48 17.48
N PHE A 30 8.93 -11.40 17.77
CA PHE A 30 8.88 -10.17 16.99
C PHE A 30 9.49 -10.36 15.59
N ILE A 31 8.69 -10.05 14.57
CA ILE A 31 8.97 -10.40 13.16
C ILE A 31 10.00 -9.44 12.52
N TYR A 32 10.27 -8.29 13.14
CA TYR A 32 11.14 -7.24 12.59
C TYR A 32 12.55 -7.30 13.18
N GLU A 33 13.59 -7.30 12.33
CA GLU A 33 15.00 -7.19 12.76
C GLU A 33 15.29 -5.74 13.17
N ILE A 34 14.92 -5.35 14.40
CA ILE A 34 15.17 -4.01 14.95
C ILE A 34 16.09 -4.14 16.17
N SER A 35 17.06 -3.23 16.27
CA SER A 35 17.89 -2.98 17.46
C SER A 35 17.04 -2.56 18.68
N SER A 36 17.66 -2.45 19.86
CA SER A 36 16.94 -1.99 21.05
C SER A 36 16.28 -0.62 20.82
N ILE A 37 14.97 -0.54 21.05
CA ILE A 37 14.22 0.69 20.85
C ILE A 37 14.20 1.45 22.18
N ASN A 38 14.84 2.62 22.18
CA ASN A 38 14.91 3.48 23.35
C ASN A 38 13.98 4.68 23.18
N VAL A 39 13.14 4.94 24.19
CA VAL A 39 12.26 6.11 24.23
C VAL A 39 12.79 7.09 25.26
N ILE A 40 13.13 8.30 24.82
CA ILE A 40 13.56 9.40 25.68
C ILE A 40 12.36 10.29 25.98
N PHE A 41 12.08 10.47 27.26
CA PHE A 41 11.14 11.45 27.77
C PHE A 41 11.94 12.63 28.35
N THR A 42 11.65 13.83 27.85
CA THR A 42 12.11 15.09 28.42
C THR A 42 10.91 15.86 28.97
N ASN A 43 11.15 16.95 29.70
CA ASN A 43 10.08 17.81 30.20
C ASN A 43 9.18 18.40 29.10
N CYS A 44 9.64 18.44 27.84
CA CYS A 44 8.94 19.07 26.73
C CYS A 44 8.58 18.12 25.57
N GLU A 45 9.31 17.01 25.39
CA GLU A 45 9.23 16.18 24.18
C GLU A 45 9.48 14.69 24.45
N VAL A 46 8.90 13.83 23.61
CA VAL A 46 9.18 12.39 23.53
C VAL A 46 9.96 12.10 22.25
N LYS A 47 11.05 11.35 22.35
CA LYS A 47 11.90 10.98 21.20
C LYS A 47 12.19 9.48 21.18
N LEU A 48 11.98 8.86 20.03
CA LEU A 48 12.32 7.47 19.74
C LEU A 48 13.72 7.40 19.10
N LEU A 49 14.67 6.80 19.82
CA LEU A 49 16.00 6.49 19.32
C LEU A 49 16.01 5.09 18.72
N CYS A 50 15.71 5.03 17.42
CA CYS A 50 15.94 3.87 16.57
C CYS A 50 16.07 4.34 15.11
N ASP A 51 17.24 4.15 14.51
CA ASP A 51 17.52 4.60 13.14
C ASP A 51 16.82 3.73 12.09
N GLU A 52 16.42 2.52 12.47
CA GLU A 52 15.76 1.53 11.61
C GLU A 52 14.25 1.79 11.45
N ILE A 53 13.68 2.68 12.27
CA ILE A 53 12.26 3.09 12.19
C ILE A 53 12.15 4.37 11.36
N PRO A 54 11.43 4.37 10.22
CA PRO A 54 11.18 5.57 9.41
C PRO A 54 10.49 6.69 10.18
N GLU A 55 10.81 7.95 9.84
CA GLU A 55 10.33 9.14 10.57
C GLU A 55 8.79 9.26 10.58
N ASN A 56 8.12 8.87 9.51
CA ASN A 56 6.65 8.85 9.44
C ASN A 56 6.03 7.92 10.52
N ILE A 57 6.67 6.79 10.82
CA ILE A 57 6.19 5.87 11.86
C ILE A 57 6.42 6.49 13.25
N LYS A 58 7.58 7.14 13.47
CA LYS A 58 7.85 7.86 14.73
C LYS A 58 6.82 8.97 14.97
N GLU A 59 6.49 9.76 13.96
CA GLU A 59 5.44 10.79 14.04
C GLU A 59 4.08 10.20 14.42
N ASN A 60 3.71 9.04 13.84
CA ASN A 60 2.46 8.38 14.18
C ASN A 60 2.44 7.88 15.63
N ILE A 61 3.58 7.39 16.14
CA ILE A 61 3.70 6.95 17.53
C ILE A 61 3.58 8.14 18.49
N TYR A 62 4.25 9.27 18.21
CA TYR A 62 4.21 10.45 19.09
C TYR A 62 2.80 11.01 19.29
N ARG A 63 1.90 10.86 18.31
CA ARG A 63 0.49 11.30 18.43
C ARG A 63 -0.28 10.63 19.57
N PHE A 64 0.19 9.48 20.06
CA PHE A 64 -0.47 8.74 21.14
C PHE A 64 0.05 9.11 22.54
N TYR A 65 1.07 9.95 22.65
CA TYR A 65 1.57 10.40 23.95
C TYR A 65 0.63 11.44 24.59
N LYS A 66 0.09 11.13 25.78
CA LYS A 66 -0.83 12.00 26.55
C LYS A 66 -0.29 12.35 27.94
N ASN A 67 1.00 12.68 28.05
CA ASN A 67 1.66 13.06 29.32
C ASN A 67 1.66 11.98 30.43
N ASP A 68 1.32 10.74 30.09
CA ASP A 68 1.48 9.58 30.96
C ASP A 68 2.50 8.63 30.31
N VAL A 69 3.68 8.55 30.94
CA VAL A 69 4.81 7.76 30.46
C VAL A 69 4.49 6.26 30.54
N PHE A 70 3.84 5.81 31.61
CA PHE A 70 3.55 4.39 31.81
C PHE A 70 2.51 3.90 30.81
N LEU A 71 1.39 4.61 30.71
CA LEU A 71 0.31 4.25 29.79
C LEU A 71 0.79 4.24 28.33
N PHE A 72 1.68 5.17 27.99
CA PHE A 72 2.26 5.26 26.66
C PHE A 72 3.23 4.11 26.34
N ILE A 73 4.13 3.75 27.28
CA ILE A 73 5.08 2.65 27.08
C ILE A 73 4.34 1.32 26.92
N THR A 74 3.40 1.00 27.81
CA THR A 74 2.62 -0.25 27.72
C THR A 74 1.82 -0.31 26.42
N PHE A 75 1.17 0.79 26.03
CA PHE A 75 0.43 0.85 24.77
C PHE A 75 1.35 0.65 23.55
N LEU A 76 2.54 1.23 23.58
CA LEU A 76 3.50 1.12 22.50
C LEU A 76 4.03 -0.31 22.39
N GLU A 77 4.36 -0.98 23.50
CA GLU A 77 4.78 -2.38 23.53
C GLU A 77 3.69 -3.31 22.96
N GLU A 78 2.43 -3.12 23.35
CA GLU A 78 1.29 -3.91 22.86
C GLU A 78 1.01 -3.71 21.36
N ASN A 79 1.34 -2.55 20.80
CA ASN A 79 0.97 -2.16 19.44
C ASN A 79 2.17 -1.98 18.51
N LEU A 80 3.37 -2.38 18.93
CA LEU A 80 4.61 -2.16 18.19
C LEU A 80 4.57 -2.78 16.79
N GLU A 81 4.01 -3.98 16.66
CA GLU A 81 3.82 -4.65 15.35
C GLU A 81 2.85 -3.89 14.44
N VAL A 82 1.78 -3.33 15.01
CA VAL A 82 0.79 -2.57 14.25
C VAL A 82 1.43 -1.30 13.70
N PHE A 83 2.19 -0.56 14.52
CA PHE A 83 2.92 0.63 14.11
C PHE A 83 3.94 0.33 13.01
N LEU A 84 4.73 -0.73 13.16
CA LEU A 84 5.75 -1.11 12.18
C LEU A 84 5.17 -1.69 10.89
N SER A 85 3.93 -2.17 10.92
CA SER A 85 3.16 -2.51 9.71
C SER A 85 2.65 -1.28 8.94
N GLY A 86 2.90 -0.07 9.44
CA GLY A 86 2.42 1.20 8.87
C GLY A 86 0.94 1.47 9.15
N LYS A 87 0.31 0.69 10.03
CA LYS A 87 -1.09 0.86 10.42
C LYS A 87 -1.18 1.64 11.73
N ILE A 88 -2.30 2.31 11.92
CA ILE A 88 -2.61 3.02 13.16
C ILE A 88 -3.50 2.10 14.02
N PRO A 89 -3.18 1.87 15.30
CA PRO A 89 -4.02 1.09 16.20
C PRO A 89 -5.43 1.70 16.32
N LYS A 90 -6.45 0.84 16.37
CA LYS A 90 -7.87 1.26 16.40
C LYS A 90 -8.42 1.54 17.80
N SER A 91 -7.60 1.59 18.84
CA SER A 91 -8.09 1.57 20.23
C SER A 91 -8.67 2.91 20.71
N ASP A 92 -9.80 2.81 21.41
CA ASP A 92 -10.38 3.89 22.23
C ASP A 92 -9.51 4.13 23.47
N TYR A 93 -8.40 4.86 23.31
CA TYR A 93 -7.51 5.30 24.40
C TYR A 93 -8.19 6.27 25.42
N ASN A 94 -9.51 6.50 25.31
CA ASN A 94 -10.24 7.49 26.13
C ASN A 94 -11.06 6.90 27.29
N SER A 95 -11.05 5.59 27.52
CA SER A 95 -11.95 4.96 28.52
C SER A 95 -11.31 4.62 29.88
N GLN A 96 -10.07 5.01 30.15
CA GLN A 96 -9.38 4.68 31.43
C GLN A 96 -8.85 5.87 32.24
N ILE A 97 -9.18 7.12 31.86
CA ILE A 97 -8.73 8.32 32.59
C ILE A 97 -9.70 8.73 33.72
N ASN A 98 -10.94 8.23 33.73
CA ASN A 98 -11.98 8.68 34.68
C ASN A 98 -12.29 7.71 35.83
N THR A 99 -11.29 7.12 36.48
CA THR A 99 -11.52 6.37 37.74
C THR A 99 -10.76 6.85 38.97
N ASN A 100 -9.94 7.90 38.87
CA ASN A 100 -9.16 8.39 40.02
C ASN A 100 -9.44 9.86 40.35
N ASN A 101 -10.71 10.22 40.55
CA ASN A 101 -11.08 11.38 41.37
C ASN A 101 -12.34 11.05 42.17
N SER A 102 -12.13 10.64 43.41
CA SER A 102 -13.16 10.55 44.44
C SER A 102 -13.69 11.94 44.78
N ASN A 103 -15.00 12.17 44.65
CA ASN A 103 -15.90 12.48 45.77
C ASN A 103 -17.21 13.15 45.33
N MET A 104 -18.28 12.69 45.99
CA MET A 104 -19.50 13.44 46.32
C MET A 104 -20.53 13.68 45.21
N SER A 105 -21.47 12.73 45.15
CA SER A 105 -22.93 12.92 45.02
C SER A 105 -23.45 14.33 44.73
N ASN A 106 -24.21 14.47 43.64
CA ASN A 106 -25.57 15.02 43.67
C ASN A 106 -26.30 14.70 42.35
N ILE A 107 -27.27 13.78 42.39
CA ILE A 107 -28.71 14.02 42.21
C ILE A 107 -29.09 14.77 40.91
N LYS A 108 -29.99 14.10 40.17
CA LYS A 108 -31.04 14.58 39.23
C LYS A 108 -30.73 14.39 37.76
N GLU A 109 -31.64 13.94 36.92
CA GLU A 109 -32.99 13.41 37.06
C GLU A 109 -33.30 12.69 35.73
N ASN A 110 -34.07 11.62 35.80
CA ASN A 110 -34.76 10.99 34.68
C ASN A 110 -35.36 12.01 33.69
N ARG A 111 -35.29 11.72 32.39
CA ARG A 111 -36.48 11.58 31.53
C ARG A 111 -36.14 11.06 30.12
N ASN A 112 -36.66 9.86 29.89
CA ASN A 112 -37.50 9.44 28.76
C ASN A 112 -36.90 9.34 27.35
N GLU A 113 -36.68 8.08 26.97
CA GLU A 113 -37.42 7.38 25.91
C GLU A 113 -38.04 8.25 24.79
N ASN A 114 -37.48 8.15 23.59
CA ASN A 114 -38.08 7.42 22.46
C ASN A 114 -37.61 8.03 21.13
N ASN A 115 -36.70 7.34 20.45
CA ASN A 115 -36.88 7.07 19.03
C ASN A 115 -36.08 5.82 18.65
N LYS A 116 -36.82 4.73 18.46
CA LYS A 116 -36.37 3.48 17.87
C LYS A 116 -35.89 3.77 16.43
N ASN A 117 -34.59 3.91 16.24
CA ASN A 117 -33.96 3.54 14.98
C ASN A 117 -33.26 2.20 15.22
N ILE A 118 -33.99 1.14 14.91
CA ILE A 118 -33.44 -0.21 14.79
C ILE A 118 -32.46 -0.15 13.60
N CYS A 119 -31.19 0.15 13.87
CA CYS A 119 -30.13 -0.22 12.97
C CYS A 119 -30.10 -1.75 12.97
N LYS A 120 -30.65 -2.37 11.92
CA LYS A 120 -30.45 -3.79 11.66
C LYS A 120 -28.95 -4.08 11.87
N PRO A 121 -28.59 -5.13 12.64
CA PRO A 121 -27.19 -5.49 12.78
C PRO A 121 -26.61 -5.63 11.38
N ALA A 122 -25.45 -5.00 11.16
CA ALA A 122 -24.67 -5.20 9.95
C ALA A 122 -24.65 -6.70 9.66
N ILE A 123 -24.94 -7.07 8.41
CA ILE A 123 -24.94 -8.46 7.97
C ILE A 123 -23.64 -9.10 8.48
N LEU A 124 -23.76 -9.99 9.46
CA LEU A 124 -22.63 -10.77 9.95
C LEU A 124 -22.29 -11.72 8.82
N LEU A 125 -21.15 -11.46 8.18
CA LEU A 125 -20.58 -12.37 7.20
C LEU A 125 -20.27 -13.70 7.90
N PRO A 126 -20.48 -14.86 7.25
CA PRO A 126 -20.09 -16.16 7.81
C PRO A 126 -18.64 -16.16 8.29
N ASP A 127 -18.32 -16.95 9.32
CA ASP A 127 -16.95 -17.07 9.87
C ASP A 127 -15.94 -17.60 8.84
N ASP A 128 -16.45 -18.30 7.83
CA ASP A 128 -15.80 -18.88 6.67
C ASP A 128 -15.91 -18.00 5.41
N TYR A 129 -16.39 -16.76 5.55
CA TYR A 129 -16.38 -15.76 4.49
C TYR A 129 -14.95 -15.33 4.17
N VAL A 130 -14.40 -15.92 3.11
CA VAL A 130 -13.19 -15.41 2.47
C VAL A 130 -13.59 -14.12 1.75
N TYR A 131 -13.12 -12.97 2.26
CA TYR A 131 -13.19 -11.73 1.50
C TYR A 131 -12.61 -12.03 0.12
N PRO A 132 -13.35 -11.77 -0.99
CA PRO A 132 -12.75 -11.87 -2.29
C PRO A 132 -11.55 -10.95 -2.25
N ILE A 133 -10.35 -11.53 -2.30
CA ILE A 133 -9.13 -10.77 -2.58
C ILE A 133 -9.39 -10.29 -3.97
N ASN A 134 -9.85 -9.05 -4.02
CA ASN A 134 -10.12 -8.36 -5.23
C ASN A 134 -8.74 -8.22 -5.88
N ASP A 135 -8.40 -9.19 -6.72
CA ASP A 135 -7.55 -8.97 -7.90
C ASP A 135 -8.33 -7.98 -8.79
N ILE A 136 -8.68 -6.80 -8.24
CA ILE A 136 -9.09 -5.67 -9.04
C ILE A 136 -7.86 -5.45 -9.90
N LYS A 137 -7.95 -5.94 -11.14
CA LYS A 137 -7.16 -5.43 -12.23
C LYS A 137 -7.33 -3.94 -12.10
N SER A 138 -6.28 -3.25 -11.67
CA SER A 138 -6.31 -1.79 -11.56
C SER A 138 -6.88 -1.21 -12.86
N PHE A 139 -7.49 -0.03 -12.81
CA PHE A 139 -8.03 0.57 -14.02
C PHE A 139 -6.96 0.63 -15.11
N ASN A 140 -7.29 0.14 -16.32
CA ASN A 140 -6.33 0.02 -17.42
C ASN A 140 -6.43 1.15 -18.43
N ILE A 141 -7.24 2.16 -18.14
CA ILE A 141 -7.35 3.36 -18.97
C ILE A 141 -7.02 4.56 -18.11
N SER A 142 -5.78 5.00 -18.20
CA SER A 142 -5.35 6.25 -17.56
C SER A 142 -5.48 7.41 -18.54
N TYR A 143 -5.72 8.61 -18.02
CA TYR A 143 -5.76 9.82 -18.84
C TYR A 143 -5.00 10.97 -18.19
N LYS A 144 -4.62 11.95 -19.00
CA LYS A 144 -4.11 13.26 -18.57
C LYS A 144 -4.95 14.34 -19.22
N ALA A 145 -5.39 15.33 -18.46
CA ALA A 145 -6.26 16.38 -18.95
C ALA A 145 -5.99 17.72 -18.27
N ASP A 146 -6.04 18.81 -19.06
CA ASP A 146 -6.13 20.16 -18.54
C ASP A 146 -7.61 20.50 -18.35
N LYS A 147 -7.99 20.88 -17.12
CA LYS A 147 -9.37 21.15 -16.72
C LYS A 147 -9.47 22.55 -16.13
N LYS A 148 -10.43 23.36 -16.58
CA LYS A 148 -10.81 24.63 -15.93
C LYS A 148 -12.29 24.59 -15.55
N ASN A 149 -12.58 24.85 -14.27
CA ASN A 149 -13.94 24.86 -13.70
C ASN A 149 -14.71 23.54 -13.89
N ILE A 150 -14.01 22.41 -13.89
CA ILE A 150 -14.57 21.06 -13.96
C ILE A 150 -14.18 20.33 -12.67
N ALA A 151 -15.16 19.76 -11.94
CA ALA A 151 -14.87 19.00 -10.73
C ALA A 151 -14.53 17.52 -11.01
N LEU A 152 -15.32 16.89 -11.88
CA LEU A 152 -15.25 15.49 -12.26
C LEU A 152 -15.32 15.38 -13.78
N LEU A 153 -14.56 14.44 -14.31
CA LEU A 153 -14.54 14.05 -15.72
C LEU A 153 -14.78 12.54 -15.79
N LEU A 154 -15.77 12.14 -16.57
CA LEU A 154 -16.19 10.75 -16.71
C LEU A 154 -16.27 10.39 -18.19
N ALA A 155 -15.76 9.21 -18.55
CA ALA A 155 -16.05 8.60 -19.85
C ALA A 155 -17.12 7.52 -19.63
N GLU A 156 -18.35 7.74 -20.06
CA GLU A 156 -19.39 6.70 -19.93
C GLU A 156 -19.21 5.56 -20.92
N LYS A 157 -18.66 5.88 -22.10
CA LYS A 157 -18.38 4.95 -23.19
C LYS A 157 -17.08 5.37 -23.87
N LEU A 158 -16.34 4.40 -24.40
CA LEU A 158 -15.11 4.66 -25.14
C LEU A 158 -15.16 3.98 -26.52
N ASN A 159 -15.33 4.79 -27.55
CA ASN A 159 -15.12 4.44 -28.94
C ASN A 159 -13.62 4.16 -29.14
N ILE A 160 -13.31 2.94 -29.52
CA ILE A 160 -11.94 2.49 -29.80
C ILE A 160 -11.84 1.86 -31.18
N LYS A 161 -10.63 1.86 -31.71
CA LYS A 161 -10.26 1.12 -32.91
C LYS A 161 -9.53 -0.15 -32.50
N VAL A 162 -9.98 -1.29 -33.02
CA VAL A 162 -9.42 -2.60 -32.76
C VAL A 162 -9.13 -3.36 -34.05
N LEU A 163 -8.25 -4.36 -33.95
CA LEU A 163 -7.94 -5.32 -34.98
C LEU A 163 -8.48 -6.69 -34.59
N CYS A 164 -9.21 -7.37 -35.49
CA CYS A 164 -9.63 -8.75 -35.27
C CYS A 164 -8.41 -9.69 -35.24
N ASN A 165 -8.28 -10.52 -34.20
CA ASN A 165 -7.10 -11.37 -34.03
C ASN A 165 -6.97 -12.42 -35.14
N LYS A 166 -8.10 -12.90 -35.68
CA LYS A 166 -8.20 -13.96 -36.68
C LYS A 166 -7.98 -13.45 -38.11
N CYS A 167 -8.76 -12.47 -38.56
CA CYS A 167 -8.74 -12.01 -39.96
C CYS A 167 -7.97 -10.72 -40.20
N LYS A 168 -7.45 -10.09 -39.14
CA LYS A 168 -6.68 -8.84 -39.14
C LYS A 168 -7.43 -7.60 -39.67
N LYS A 169 -8.76 -7.68 -39.87
CA LYS A 169 -9.58 -6.53 -40.26
C LYS A 169 -9.75 -5.54 -39.10
N HIS A 170 -9.78 -4.25 -39.42
CA HIS A 170 -9.98 -3.16 -38.46
C HIS A 170 -11.46 -2.90 -38.21
N TYR A 171 -11.81 -2.60 -36.96
CA TYR A 171 -13.15 -2.22 -36.53
C TYR A 171 -13.11 -1.03 -35.58
N ASN A 172 -14.09 -0.15 -35.68
CA ASN A 172 -14.40 0.81 -34.64
C ASN A 172 -15.51 0.21 -33.78
N ILE A 173 -15.25 0.02 -32.49
CA ILE A 173 -16.19 -0.63 -31.57
C ILE A 173 -16.40 0.22 -30.32
N HIS A 174 -17.60 0.12 -29.76
CA HIS A 174 -18.02 0.68 -28.48
C HIS A 174 -18.92 -0.31 -27.70
N SER A 175 -19.03 -1.54 -28.21
CA SER A 175 -19.86 -2.64 -27.73
C SER A 175 -19.38 -3.94 -28.41
N ARG A 176 -19.94 -5.08 -27.99
CA ARG A 176 -19.66 -6.39 -28.61
C ARG A 176 -20.06 -6.37 -30.09
N LEU A 177 -19.23 -6.93 -30.96
CA LEU A 177 -19.44 -6.91 -32.41
C LEU A 177 -19.02 -8.23 -33.04
N ILE A 178 -19.78 -8.73 -34.01
CA ILE A 178 -19.41 -9.92 -34.80
C ILE A 178 -18.60 -9.47 -36.02
N CYS A 179 -17.42 -10.08 -36.20
CA CYS A 179 -16.54 -9.79 -37.33
C CYS A 179 -17.18 -10.24 -38.65
N ASP A 180 -17.48 -9.31 -39.55
CA ASP A 180 -18.11 -9.57 -40.86
C ASP A 180 -17.26 -10.43 -41.82
N LYS A 181 -15.95 -10.57 -41.58
CA LYS A 181 -15.05 -11.37 -42.43
C LYS A 181 -14.86 -12.81 -41.96
N CYS A 182 -14.86 -13.08 -40.66
CA CYS A 182 -14.55 -14.42 -40.11
C CYS A 182 -15.52 -14.91 -39.04
N ASN A 183 -16.62 -14.18 -38.85
CA ASN A 183 -17.71 -14.42 -37.89
C ASN A 183 -17.25 -14.60 -36.43
N GLU A 184 -16.05 -14.13 -36.10
CA GLU A 184 -15.51 -14.13 -34.75
C GLU A 184 -16.21 -13.06 -33.90
N MET A 185 -16.65 -13.40 -32.69
CA MET A 185 -17.22 -12.43 -31.76
C MET A 185 -16.11 -11.60 -31.12
N LEU A 186 -16.05 -10.32 -31.44
CA LEU A 186 -15.15 -9.34 -30.82
C LEU A 186 -15.79 -8.84 -29.52
N ILE A 187 -15.14 -9.14 -28.40
CA ILE A 187 -15.66 -8.81 -27.08
C ILE A 187 -15.09 -7.47 -26.63
N TYR A 188 -15.98 -6.57 -26.23
CA TYR A 188 -15.69 -5.28 -25.61
C TYR A 188 -16.56 -5.15 -24.38
N GLU A 189 -15.95 -5.01 -23.21
CA GLU A 189 -16.63 -4.73 -21.95
C GLU A 189 -15.92 -3.57 -21.26
N TYR A 190 -16.66 -2.49 -21.02
CA TYR A 190 -16.13 -1.29 -20.40
C TYR A 190 -16.83 -1.01 -19.07
N PHE A 191 -16.02 -0.79 -18.05
CA PHE A 191 -16.46 -0.42 -16.71
C PHE A 191 -15.87 0.95 -16.40
N SER A 192 -16.72 1.96 -16.40
CA SER A 192 -16.32 3.33 -16.10
C SER A 192 -16.04 3.54 -14.61
N THR A 193 -15.24 4.56 -14.27
CA THR A 193 -14.93 4.94 -12.90
C THR A 193 -14.90 6.46 -12.73
N LEU A 194 -15.17 6.92 -11.52
CA LEU A 194 -15.02 8.31 -11.10
C LEU A 194 -13.64 8.48 -10.44
N SER A 195 -12.60 8.55 -11.26
CA SER A 195 -11.22 8.75 -10.80
C SER A 195 -10.58 9.91 -11.55
N ASP A 196 -9.72 10.67 -10.88
CA ASP A 196 -9.01 11.76 -11.54
C ASP A 196 -7.85 11.31 -12.44
N GLN A 197 -7.46 10.04 -12.33
CA GLN A 197 -6.34 9.47 -13.08
C GLN A 197 -6.79 8.46 -14.13
N PHE A 198 -8.00 7.91 -13.98
CA PHE A 198 -8.46 6.77 -14.76
C PHE A 198 -9.89 6.96 -15.27
N PHE A 199 -10.12 6.59 -16.53
CA PHE A 199 -11.47 6.49 -17.09
C PHE A 199 -12.13 5.16 -16.74
N GLY A 200 -11.36 4.11 -16.46
CA GLY A 200 -11.91 2.84 -16.02
C GLY A 200 -11.17 1.63 -16.56
N PHE A 201 -11.90 0.54 -16.73
CA PHE A 201 -11.39 -0.75 -17.16
C PHE A 201 -12.08 -1.21 -18.45
N ILE A 202 -11.31 -1.43 -19.52
CA ILE A 202 -11.76 -2.14 -20.72
C ILE A 202 -11.20 -3.56 -20.73
N LYS A 203 -12.08 -4.53 -20.97
CA LYS A 203 -11.74 -5.91 -21.31
C LYS A 203 -11.95 -6.13 -22.80
N LEU A 204 -10.91 -6.59 -23.50
CA LEU A 204 -10.97 -6.99 -24.91
C LEU A 204 -10.67 -8.47 -25.04
N GLU A 205 -11.49 -9.19 -25.81
CA GLU A 205 -11.20 -10.57 -26.24
C GLU A 205 -11.45 -10.72 -27.74
N ASN A 206 -10.70 -11.61 -28.39
CA ASN A 206 -10.71 -11.84 -29.85
C ASN A 206 -10.34 -10.62 -30.73
N CYS A 207 -9.94 -9.51 -30.11
CA CYS A 207 -9.44 -8.32 -30.78
C CYS A 207 -8.21 -7.73 -30.06
N THR A 208 -7.41 -6.96 -30.80
CA THR A 208 -6.25 -6.22 -30.32
C THR A 208 -6.54 -4.72 -30.40
N PHE A 209 -6.29 -3.98 -29.32
CA PHE A 209 -6.42 -2.52 -29.28
C PHE A 209 -5.44 -1.84 -30.26
N ILE A 210 -5.89 -0.82 -30.98
CA ILE A 210 -5.05 0.02 -31.85
C ILE A 210 -4.97 1.45 -31.30
N ALA A 211 -6.12 2.10 -31.13
CA ALA A 211 -6.19 3.51 -30.74
C ALA A 211 -7.55 3.87 -30.13
N PHE A 212 -7.58 4.95 -29.35
CA PHE A 212 -8.82 5.62 -28.97
C PHE A 212 -9.31 6.48 -30.15
N ASN A 213 -10.62 6.47 -30.39
CA ASN A 213 -11.25 7.40 -31.33
C ASN A 213 -11.71 8.67 -30.58
N TYR A 214 -12.41 9.56 -31.28
CA TYR A 214 -13.09 10.69 -30.67
C TYR A 214 -14.20 10.18 -29.75
N ASN A 215 -14.30 10.79 -28.58
CA ASN A 215 -15.17 10.33 -27.50
C ASN A 215 -15.91 11.49 -26.86
N SER A 216 -17.12 11.22 -26.37
CA SER A 216 -17.86 12.18 -25.55
C SER A 216 -17.63 11.89 -24.08
N TYR A 217 -17.50 12.95 -23.29
CA TYR A 217 -17.24 12.88 -21.87
C TYR A 217 -18.33 13.59 -21.10
N VAL A 218 -18.57 13.14 -19.88
CA VAL A 218 -19.47 13.80 -18.93
C VAL A 218 -18.63 14.60 -17.95
N ILE A 219 -19.00 15.85 -17.78
CA ILE A 219 -18.33 16.80 -16.88
C ILE A 219 -19.35 17.47 -15.98
N ASN A 220 -18.94 17.89 -14.80
CA ASN A 220 -19.74 18.76 -13.94
C ASN A 220 -19.02 20.09 -13.70
N CYS A 221 -19.80 21.16 -13.64
CA CYS A 221 -19.29 22.48 -13.28
C CYS A 221 -18.80 22.47 -11.83
N LEU A 222 -17.57 22.94 -11.59
CA LEU A 222 -17.01 23.04 -10.24
C LEU A 222 -17.82 23.96 -9.31
N THR A 223 -18.43 25.02 -9.85
CA THR A 223 -19.13 26.04 -9.05
C THR A 223 -20.56 25.64 -8.68
N CYS A 224 -21.33 25.12 -9.63
CA CYS A 224 -22.77 24.86 -9.43
C CYS A 224 -23.17 23.40 -9.63
N SER A 225 -22.20 22.49 -9.81
CA SER A 225 -22.40 21.04 -9.98
C SER A 225 -23.31 20.62 -11.15
N LYS A 226 -23.70 21.55 -12.03
CA LYS A 226 -24.51 21.24 -13.22
C LYS A 226 -23.70 20.36 -14.18
N ILE A 227 -24.34 19.31 -14.68
CA ILE A 227 -23.73 18.26 -15.49
C ILE A 227 -23.87 18.62 -16.98
N TYR A 228 -22.83 18.35 -17.75
CA TYR A 228 -22.78 18.57 -19.20
C TYR A 228 -22.13 17.38 -19.88
N ARG A 229 -22.42 17.23 -21.17
CA ARG A 229 -21.75 16.28 -22.05
C ARG A 229 -20.98 17.04 -23.11
N THR A 230 -19.73 16.65 -23.35
CA THR A 230 -18.93 17.22 -24.43
C THR A 230 -19.44 16.74 -25.78
N THR A 231 -19.11 17.47 -26.84
CA THR A 231 -19.06 16.89 -28.19
C THR A 231 -17.99 15.78 -28.24
N GLU A 232 -17.94 15.02 -29.33
CA GLU A 232 -16.86 14.07 -29.53
C GLU A 232 -15.54 14.84 -29.66
N ILE A 233 -14.65 14.63 -28.70
CA ILE A 233 -13.34 15.28 -28.64
C ILE A 233 -12.24 14.23 -28.67
N GLY A 234 -11.15 14.59 -29.34
CA GLY A 234 -9.95 13.79 -29.45
C GLY A 234 -8.88 14.24 -28.47
N ILE A 235 -7.70 13.65 -28.60
CA ILE A 235 -6.51 14.11 -27.87
C ILE A 235 -6.07 15.46 -28.46
N ASN A 236 -5.67 16.38 -27.59
CA ASN A 236 -5.24 17.75 -27.86
C ASN A 236 -6.29 18.67 -28.52
N THR A 237 -7.57 18.25 -28.53
CA THR A 237 -8.67 19.14 -28.91
C THR A 237 -9.23 19.85 -27.67
N GLN A 238 -9.47 21.15 -27.79
CA GLN A 238 -9.97 22.00 -26.72
C GLN A 238 -11.50 22.12 -26.80
N PHE A 239 -12.19 21.88 -25.69
CA PHE A 239 -13.63 22.00 -25.56
C PHE A 239 -13.97 23.08 -24.54
N GLU A 240 -14.71 24.10 -24.96
CA GLU A 240 -14.99 25.28 -24.13
C GLU A 240 -16.41 25.79 -24.27
N PHE A 241 -16.98 26.24 -23.17
CA PHE A 241 -18.28 26.91 -23.14
C PHE A 241 -18.47 27.62 -21.80
N LYS A 242 -19.51 28.46 -21.70
CA LYS A 242 -19.95 29.03 -20.42
C LYS A 242 -21.02 28.13 -19.79
N CYS A 243 -20.86 27.83 -18.52
CA CYS A 243 -21.83 27.07 -17.75
C CYS A 243 -23.24 27.69 -17.84
N TYR A 244 -24.26 26.91 -18.22
CA TYR A 244 -25.67 27.36 -18.27
C TYR A 244 -26.33 27.51 -16.88
N GLY A 245 -25.56 27.49 -15.79
CA GLY A 245 -26.06 27.66 -14.43
C GLY A 245 -25.46 28.89 -13.76
N CYS A 246 -24.13 28.96 -13.71
CA CYS A 246 -23.38 30.04 -13.05
C CYS A 246 -22.55 30.89 -14.00
N TYR A 247 -22.62 30.66 -15.32
CA TYR A 247 -21.85 31.36 -16.35
C TYR A 247 -20.32 31.27 -16.24
N SER A 248 -19.79 30.50 -15.29
CA SER A 248 -18.36 30.16 -15.21
C SER A 248 -17.86 29.58 -16.53
N PHE A 249 -16.70 30.07 -16.98
CA PHE A 249 -16.04 29.56 -18.19
C PHE A 249 -15.47 28.17 -17.92
N ILE A 250 -15.90 27.18 -18.69
CA ILE A 250 -15.47 25.79 -18.58
C ILE A 250 -14.59 25.46 -19.78
N SER A 251 -13.45 24.81 -19.54
CA SER A 251 -12.51 24.38 -20.58
C SER A 251 -11.94 23.00 -20.25
N LEU A 252 -11.86 22.13 -21.26
CA LEU A 252 -11.31 20.79 -21.17
C LEU A 252 -10.39 20.52 -22.37
N THR A 253 -9.18 20.05 -22.10
CA THR A 253 -8.26 19.55 -23.13
C THR A 253 -7.65 18.24 -22.67
N LEU A 254 -7.92 17.14 -23.38
CA LEU A 254 -7.31 15.85 -23.12
C LEU A 254 -5.89 15.83 -23.69
N LYS A 255 -4.88 15.59 -22.85
CA LYS A 255 -3.47 15.50 -23.27
C LYS A 255 -3.08 14.11 -23.69
N ASP A 256 -3.58 13.10 -22.99
CA ASP A 256 -3.20 11.73 -23.22
C ASP A 256 -4.26 10.76 -22.71
N ILE A 257 -4.42 9.62 -23.39
CA ILE A 257 -5.24 8.49 -22.97
C ILE A 257 -4.45 7.22 -23.25
N GLN A 258 -4.11 6.49 -22.21
CA GLN A 258 -3.26 5.30 -22.31
C GLN A 258 -4.05 4.05 -21.95
N TYR A 259 -4.02 3.07 -22.84
CA TYR A 259 -4.49 1.72 -22.56
C TYR A 259 -3.32 0.89 -22.01
N LYS A 260 -3.30 0.72 -20.69
CA LYS A 260 -2.33 -0.13 -19.98
C LYS A 260 -2.77 -1.58 -20.10
N THR A 261 -2.32 -2.28 -21.14
CA THR A 261 -2.49 -3.73 -21.15
C THR A 261 -1.82 -4.28 -19.89
N TYR A 262 -2.57 -5.00 -19.05
CA TYR A 262 -1.95 -5.97 -18.16
C TYR A 262 -1.31 -7.00 -19.07
N GLN A 263 -0.09 -6.72 -19.51
CA GLN A 263 0.83 -7.78 -19.83
C GLN A 263 0.76 -8.67 -18.61
N LYS A 264 0.35 -9.93 -18.82
CA LYS A 264 0.51 -10.99 -17.84
C LYS A 264 1.86 -10.75 -17.20
N SER A 265 1.85 -10.21 -15.98
CA SER A 265 3.06 -9.94 -15.22
C SER A 265 3.87 -11.23 -15.23
N LEU A 266 5.19 -11.16 -15.14
CA LEU A 266 6.02 -12.37 -15.12
C LEU A 266 5.49 -13.41 -14.10
N SER A 267 4.76 -12.98 -13.07
CA SER A 267 3.96 -13.81 -12.14
C SER A 267 3.02 -14.82 -12.81
N SER A 268 2.48 -14.56 -14.01
CA SER A 268 1.63 -15.49 -14.77
C SER A 268 2.42 -16.56 -15.54
N LYS A 269 3.75 -16.42 -15.65
CA LYS A 269 4.66 -17.42 -16.22
C LYS A 269 5.36 -18.25 -15.14
N ILE A 270 5.20 -17.87 -13.88
CA ILE A 270 5.81 -18.57 -12.75
C ILE A 270 4.92 -19.78 -12.42
N LYS A 271 5.45 -20.99 -12.65
CA LYS A 271 4.79 -22.24 -12.26
C LYS A 271 5.38 -22.72 -10.93
N VAL A 272 4.53 -22.98 -9.95
CA VAL A 272 4.94 -23.58 -8.68
C VAL A 272 5.61 -24.92 -8.97
N GLY A 273 6.77 -25.16 -8.34
CA GLY A 273 7.64 -26.31 -8.55
C GLY A 273 8.78 -26.10 -9.56
N VAL A 274 8.78 -25.01 -10.33
CA VAL A 274 9.87 -24.68 -11.28
C VAL A 274 10.72 -23.54 -10.70
N PRO A 275 12.06 -23.56 -10.82
CA PRO A 275 12.89 -22.45 -10.36
C PRO A 275 12.64 -21.17 -11.16
N LEU A 276 12.81 -20.03 -10.50
CA LEU A 276 12.81 -18.72 -11.13
C LEU A 276 14.05 -18.56 -12.04
N PRO A 277 14.02 -17.60 -13.00
CA PRO A 277 15.22 -17.22 -13.75
C PRO A 277 16.38 -16.92 -12.80
N GLU A 278 17.55 -17.51 -13.06
CA GLU A 278 18.74 -17.42 -12.19
C GLU A 278 18.47 -17.78 -10.71
N ASN A 279 17.50 -18.65 -10.44
CA ASN A 279 17.04 -18.98 -9.09
C ASN A 279 16.61 -17.75 -8.27
N GLY A 280 16.15 -16.70 -8.94
CA GLY A 280 15.65 -15.48 -8.32
C GLY A 280 16.73 -14.44 -7.96
N THR A 281 17.99 -14.63 -8.37
CA THR A 281 19.05 -13.64 -8.12
C THR A 281 18.95 -12.43 -9.06
N CYS A 282 19.58 -11.33 -8.65
CA CYS A 282 19.83 -10.20 -9.53
C CYS A 282 21.25 -9.66 -9.36
N ILE A 283 21.61 -8.69 -10.20
CA ILE A 283 22.92 -8.02 -10.15
C ILE A 283 23.19 -7.33 -8.81
N HIS A 284 22.15 -6.86 -8.13
CA HIS A 284 22.26 -6.14 -6.85
C HIS A 284 22.40 -7.11 -5.67
N TYR A 285 21.60 -8.18 -5.65
CA TYR A 285 21.57 -9.16 -4.58
C TYR A 285 21.82 -10.57 -5.10
N ARG A 286 23.10 -10.86 -5.39
CA ARG A 286 23.54 -12.17 -5.92
C ARG A 286 23.35 -13.33 -4.96
N LYS A 287 23.16 -13.05 -3.66
CA LYS A 287 22.94 -14.06 -2.61
C LYS A 287 21.47 -14.20 -2.19
N SER A 288 20.58 -13.44 -2.82
CA SER A 288 19.14 -13.47 -2.59
C SER A 288 18.49 -14.36 -3.64
N PHE A 289 17.97 -15.51 -3.23
CA PHE A 289 17.25 -16.46 -4.08
C PHE A 289 15.74 -16.30 -3.89
N ARG A 290 15.26 -15.05 -3.95
CA ARG A 290 13.85 -14.71 -3.73
C ARG A 290 13.47 -13.48 -4.55
N TRP A 291 12.24 -13.47 -5.01
CA TRP A 291 11.59 -12.27 -5.54
C TRP A 291 10.57 -11.77 -4.53
N PHE A 292 10.40 -10.46 -4.44
CA PHE A 292 9.43 -9.82 -3.55
C PHE A 292 8.20 -9.41 -4.32
N ARG A 293 7.04 -9.58 -3.68
CA ARG A 293 5.80 -8.95 -4.15
C ARG A 293 5.61 -7.64 -3.40
N PHE A 294 5.82 -6.55 -4.13
CA PHE A 294 5.72 -5.20 -3.57
C PHE A 294 4.24 -4.79 -3.46
N PRO A 295 3.76 -4.34 -2.29
CA PRO A 295 2.34 -4.01 -2.09
C PRO A 295 1.88 -2.78 -2.89
N CYS A 296 2.78 -1.83 -3.16
CA CYS A 296 2.49 -0.62 -3.94
C CYS A 296 1.94 -0.92 -5.36
N CYS A 297 2.37 -2.01 -5.99
CA CYS A 297 1.96 -2.37 -7.35
C CYS A 297 1.61 -3.85 -7.57
N ASN A 298 1.72 -4.68 -6.53
CA ASN A 298 1.55 -6.14 -6.54
C ASN A 298 2.39 -6.89 -7.60
N LYS A 299 3.48 -6.28 -8.10
CA LYS A 299 4.42 -6.89 -9.04
C LYS A 299 5.54 -7.63 -8.30
N LEU A 300 6.16 -8.58 -8.99
CA LEU A 300 7.31 -9.34 -8.50
C LEU A 300 8.61 -8.77 -9.03
N PHE A 301 9.55 -8.47 -8.15
CA PHE A 301 10.91 -8.06 -8.51
C PHE A 301 11.94 -8.78 -7.62
N PRO A 302 13.16 -9.05 -8.10
CA PRO A 302 14.20 -9.67 -7.28
C PRO A 302 14.63 -8.80 -6.10
N CYS A 303 14.51 -7.48 -6.22
CA CYS A 303 14.77 -6.53 -5.14
C CYS A 303 14.10 -5.17 -5.36
N ASP A 304 14.18 -4.35 -4.32
CA ASP A 304 13.80 -2.94 -4.24
C ASP A 304 14.46 -2.08 -5.32
N ILE A 305 15.77 -2.23 -5.54
CA ILE A 305 16.49 -1.47 -6.56
C ILE A 305 16.02 -1.83 -7.97
N CYS A 306 15.68 -3.10 -8.22
CA CYS A 306 15.11 -3.52 -9.49
C CYS A 306 13.69 -2.97 -9.67
N HIS A 307 12.90 -2.92 -8.60
CA HIS A 307 11.56 -2.34 -8.62
C HIS A 307 11.61 -0.85 -9.01
N ASP A 308 12.43 -0.05 -8.33
CA ASP A 308 12.47 1.40 -8.53
C ASP A 308 13.00 1.79 -9.92
N LYS A 309 13.79 0.90 -10.56
CA LYS A 309 14.27 1.10 -11.94
C LYS A 309 13.21 0.83 -13.00
N GLU A 310 12.31 -0.11 -12.75
CA GLU A 310 11.29 -0.54 -13.71
C GLU A 310 9.91 0.11 -13.48
N THR A 311 9.75 0.88 -12.40
CA THR A 311 8.48 1.51 -12.02
C THR A 311 8.63 3.01 -11.78
N ASP A 312 7.56 3.76 -12.03
CA ASP A 312 7.53 5.23 -11.87
C ASP A 312 7.29 5.68 -10.42
N HIS A 313 7.51 4.81 -9.43
CA HIS A 313 7.27 5.08 -8.00
C HIS A 313 8.28 4.33 -7.11
N CYS A 314 8.48 4.83 -5.89
CA CYS A 314 9.33 4.16 -4.91
C CYS A 314 8.68 2.88 -4.38
N ASN A 315 9.51 1.90 -4.02
CA ASN A 315 9.06 0.68 -3.37
C ASN A 315 8.46 0.93 -1.98
N GLU A 316 7.47 0.11 -1.65
CA GLU A 316 6.97 -0.08 -0.28
C GLU A 316 7.47 -1.42 0.27
N MET A 317 7.65 -1.54 1.58
CA MET A 317 8.15 -2.76 2.20
C MET A 317 7.28 -3.98 1.84
N ALA A 318 7.92 -5.02 1.29
CA ALA A 318 7.23 -6.22 0.84
C ALA A 318 6.98 -7.21 1.99
N ASN A 319 5.72 -7.63 2.15
CA ASN A 319 5.31 -8.64 3.15
C ASN A 319 5.20 -10.06 2.58
N LYS A 320 5.29 -10.20 1.25
CA LYS A 320 5.23 -11.47 0.53
C LYS A 320 6.44 -11.63 -0.38
N MET A 321 6.91 -12.86 -0.53
CA MET A 321 8.00 -13.22 -1.43
C MET A 321 7.72 -14.54 -2.14
N VAL A 322 8.42 -14.75 -3.25
CA VAL A 322 8.39 -15.97 -4.05
C VAL A 322 9.76 -16.62 -3.98
N CYS A 323 9.79 -17.91 -3.64
CA CYS A 323 11.02 -18.68 -3.56
C CYS A 323 11.67 -18.84 -4.94
N GLY A 324 12.98 -18.57 -5.03
CA GLY A 324 13.76 -18.74 -6.23
C GLY A 324 13.86 -20.16 -6.78
N PHE A 325 13.69 -21.18 -5.93
CA PHE A 325 13.89 -22.58 -6.31
C PHE A 325 12.61 -23.32 -6.68
N CYS A 326 11.51 -23.05 -5.97
CA CYS A 326 10.25 -23.73 -6.17
C CYS A 326 9.12 -22.80 -6.61
N SER A 327 9.40 -21.50 -6.79
CA SER A 327 8.40 -20.52 -7.22
C SER A 327 7.14 -20.44 -6.35
N LYS A 328 7.23 -20.92 -5.10
CA LYS A 328 6.13 -20.85 -4.13
C LYS A 328 6.10 -19.47 -3.48
N GLU A 329 4.91 -18.85 -3.49
CA GLU A 329 4.66 -17.60 -2.79
C GLU A 329 4.40 -17.86 -1.30
N GLN A 330 5.01 -17.05 -0.44
CA GLN A 330 4.98 -17.19 1.02
C GLN A 330 5.27 -15.84 1.70
N SER A 331 5.03 -15.75 3.01
CA SER A 331 5.48 -14.60 3.82
C SER A 331 7.00 -14.47 3.76
N VAL A 332 7.52 -13.26 4.02
CA VAL A 332 8.98 -13.04 4.02
C VAL A 332 9.63 -13.83 5.17
N LYS A 333 10.50 -14.79 4.82
CA LYS A 333 11.24 -15.64 5.77
C LYS A 333 12.59 -16.07 5.17
N ASN A 334 13.50 -16.64 5.97
CA ASN A 334 14.80 -17.09 5.46
C ASN A 334 14.72 -18.45 4.73
N ASN A 335 13.84 -19.34 5.19
CA ASN A 335 13.71 -20.70 4.69
C ASN A 335 12.36 -20.91 4.01
N CYS A 336 12.37 -21.56 2.85
CA CYS A 336 11.13 -21.97 2.19
C CYS A 336 10.68 -23.34 2.71
N GLU A 337 9.38 -23.61 2.62
CA GLU A 337 8.81 -24.94 2.90
C GLU A 337 9.35 -26.05 1.99
N CYS A 338 9.96 -25.71 0.85
CA CYS A 338 10.69 -26.68 0.03
C CYS A 338 12.05 -27.11 0.61
N GLY A 339 12.43 -26.60 1.79
CA GLY A 339 13.68 -26.92 2.48
C GLY A 339 14.90 -26.09 2.03
N MET A 340 14.74 -25.20 1.06
CA MET A 340 15.83 -24.35 0.56
C MET A 340 15.91 -23.02 1.32
N THR A 341 17.13 -22.63 1.69
CA THR A 341 17.42 -21.32 2.28
C THR A 341 17.58 -20.27 1.18
N MET A 342 16.78 -19.19 1.25
CA MET A 342 16.73 -18.16 0.21
C MET A 342 17.72 -17.01 0.43
N LYS A 343 18.42 -17.00 1.57
CA LYS A 343 19.50 -16.06 1.90
C LYS A 343 20.71 -16.84 2.39
N LYS A 344 21.81 -16.81 1.63
CA LYS A 344 23.08 -17.35 2.13
C LYS A 344 23.72 -16.34 3.09
N SER A 345 23.58 -16.56 4.39
CA SER A 345 24.32 -15.81 5.40
C SER A 345 25.82 -16.06 5.21
N THR A 346 26.60 -15.00 5.03
CA THR A 346 28.05 -15.07 5.16
C THR A 346 28.44 -14.55 6.52
N ALA A 347 29.37 -15.24 7.22
CA ALA A 347 29.94 -14.78 8.49
C ALA A 347 30.66 -13.41 8.40
N HIS A 348 30.80 -12.88 7.19
CA HIS A 348 31.26 -11.55 6.90
C HIS A 348 30.13 -10.77 6.22
N TRP A 349 29.86 -9.56 6.71
CA TRP A 349 28.92 -8.63 6.10
C TRP A 349 29.24 -8.41 4.62
N GLU A 350 28.19 -8.27 3.80
CA GLU A 350 28.30 -8.03 2.36
C GLU A 350 29.23 -6.84 2.08
N GLY A 351 30.23 -7.05 1.22
CA GLY A 351 31.25 -6.04 0.91
C GLY A 351 32.50 -6.03 1.80
N GLY A 352 32.64 -6.97 2.76
CA GLY A 352 33.90 -7.15 3.49
C GLY A 352 34.21 -6.06 4.53
N LYS A 353 33.24 -5.20 4.87
CA LYS A 353 33.36 -4.11 5.86
C LYS A 353 32.61 -4.39 7.17
N GLY A 354 32.37 -5.65 7.50
CA GLY A 354 31.78 -6.04 8.78
C GLY A 354 32.79 -5.98 9.91
N THR A 355 32.46 -5.26 10.99
CA THR A 355 33.23 -5.20 12.23
C THR A 355 33.54 -6.62 12.71
N ARG A 356 34.83 -6.95 12.83
CA ARG A 356 35.31 -8.27 13.30
C ARG A 356 34.90 -8.45 14.76
N ASN A 357 33.70 -8.97 15.00
CA ASN A 357 33.25 -9.28 16.33
C ASN A 357 34.09 -10.46 16.88
N LYS A 358 35.04 -10.16 17.79
CA LYS A 358 35.93 -11.16 18.40
C LYS A 358 35.18 -12.32 19.05
N VAL A 359 33.93 -12.11 19.49
CA VAL A 359 33.08 -13.16 20.08
C VAL A 359 32.77 -14.26 19.06
N VAL A 360 32.40 -13.87 17.84
CA VAL A 360 31.93 -14.78 16.79
C VAL A 360 33.07 -15.33 15.91
N MET A 361 34.28 -14.75 15.99
CA MET A 361 35.45 -15.24 15.27
C MET A 361 35.82 -16.67 15.68
N SER A 362 36.27 -17.48 14.72
CA SER A 362 36.80 -18.83 14.98
C SER A 362 37.96 -18.78 15.97
N LYS A 363 38.04 -19.77 16.89
CA LYS A 363 39.18 -19.93 17.81
C LYS A 363 40.51 -20.12 17.08
N LYS A 364 40.46 -20.57 15.82
CA LYS A 364 41.64 -20.78 14.96
C LYS A 364 42.05 -19.52 14.17
N ASP A 365 41.31 -18.42 14.29
CA ASP A 365 41.64 -17.18 13.58
C ASP A 365 42.75 -16.43 14.31
N ASN A 366 43.91 -16.33 13.68
CA ASN A 366 45.12 -15.70 14.21
C ASN A 366 44.93 -14.21 14.59
N LYS A 367 43.87 -13.55 14.10
CA LYS A 367 43.57 -12.14 14.41
C LYS A 367 42.60 -11.98 15.58
N LYS A 368 41.95 -13.05 16.08
CA LYS A 368 41.00 -12.99 17.21
C LYS A 368 41.67 -12.50 18.50
N TYR A 369 42.89 -12.97 18.74
CA TYR A 369 43.65 -12.71 19.98
C TYR A 369 44.71 -11.62 19.84
N LYS A 370 44.88 -11.01 18.65
CA LYS A 370 45.75 -9.84 18.51
C LYS A 370 45.05 -8.62 19.12
N LYS A 371 45.79 -7.88 19.96
CA LYS A 371 45.29 -6.67 20.63
C LYS A 371 45.08 -5.56 19.62
#